data_AF-A0A2N3FKR8-F1
#
_entry.id   AF-A0A2N3FKR8-F1
#
_cell.length_a   1.000
_cell.length_b   1.000
_cell.length_c   1.000
_cell.angle_alpha   90.00
_cell.angle_beta   90.00
_cell.angle_gamma   90.00
#
_symmetry.space_group_name_H-M   'P 1'
#
loop_
_entity.id
_entity.type
_entity.pdbx_description
1 polymer ?
#
loop_
_entity_poly.entity_id
_entity_poly.type
_entity_poly.pdbx_seq_one_letter_code
_entity_poly.pdbx_strand_id
1 'polypeptide(L)'
;MNFSCGSILPRAQHSLEWHTQCCYARVCTSCGTPNSEVHMKRIKPPQIILAAVVVVLALLVVPQFVMERAGSRSVSADAISLVIGMGDTNSSADFQVKLLEGSDAEHESTHIFQPLVGVQGIGKAELNAESLVLTVTFDDAVIDEDTIRGKLVEAGYLVATAADYTKTMLDEDGATQRIAINDDGAHFDPTMILAQAGIPLTMEFAPGKECRVSVKLPELGVEQDISSGGTVELPALDAGEYEIVCSQDGHEGVLVVE
;
A
#
# COMPACT_ATOMS: atom_id res chain seq x y z
N MET A 1 -0.71 48.54 -31.64
CA MET A 1 -0.28 48.33 -30.25
C MET A 1 0.88 47.35 -30.28
N ASN A 2 1.96 47.71 -29.61
CA ASN A 2 3.34 47.35 -29.97
C ASN A 2 3.78 45.98 -29.45
N PHE A 3 4.54 45.27 -30.28
CA PHE A 3 5.49 44.24 -29.87
C PHE A 3 6.65 44.89 -29.12
N SER A 4 7.13 44.24 -28.05
CA SER A 4 8.45 44.53 -27.49
C SER A 4 9.19 43.23 -27.23
N CYS A 5 10.36 43.13 -27.86
CA CYS A 5 11.36 42.10 -27.76
C CYS A 5 12.65 42.74 -27.22
N GLY A 6 13.38 42.01 -26.38
CA GLY A 6 14.80 42.24 -26.07
C GLY A 6 15.09 42.55 -24.60
N SER A 7 16.20 42.14 -23.96
CA SER A 7 17.23 41.12 -24.19
C SER A 7 18.38 41.36 -23.18
N ILE A 8 19.17 40.30 -22.88
CA ILE A 8 20.59 40.28 -22.39
C ILE A 8 20.89 40.38 -20.86
N LEU A 9 21.18 39.20 -20.25
CA LEU A 9 22.42 38.68 -19.56
C LEU A 9 23.42 39.65 -18.86
N PRO A 10 24.29 39.24 -17.88
CA PRO A 10 24.98 37.92 -17.82
C PRO A 10 25.44 37.31 -16.45
N ARG A 11 25.96 36.07 -16.54
CA ARG A 11 27.16 35.46 -15.88
C ARG A 11 27.19 35.07 -14.38
N ALA A 12 27.37 33.76 -14.13
CA ALA A 12 28.44 33.12 -13.31
C ALA A 12 28.20 31.59 -13.31
N GLN A 13 28.90 30.77 -14.10
CA GLN A 13 30.16 30.07 -13.78
C GLN A 13 30.24 29.44 -12.39
N HIS A 14 30.08 28.11 -12.31
CA HIS A 14 31.03 27.24 -11.60
C HIS A 14 30.98 25.81 -12.16
N SER A 15 32.14 25.38 -12.66
CA SER A 15 32.49 24.06 -13.19
C SER A 15 33.30 23.29 -12.14
N LEU A 16 33.10 21.98 -12.05
CA LEU A 16 34.02 20.98 -11.46
C LEU A 16 33.64 19.63 -12.12
N GLU A 17 34.20 19.29 -13.28
CA GLU A 17 35.45 18.53 -13.48
C GLU A 17 35.50 17.18 -12.77
N TRP A 18 35.07 16.11 -13.47
CA TRP A 18 35.53 14.75 -13.20
C TRP A 18 36.62 14.39 -14.20
N HIS A 19 37.84 14.24 -13.68
CA HIS A 19 39.05 13.90 -14.42
C HIS A 19 38.96 12.50 -15.01
N THR A 20 39.17 12.44 -16.33
CA THR A 20 39.57 11.23 -17.06
C THR A 20 41.09 11.10 -16.93
N GLN A 21 41.59 9.96 -16.43
CA GLN A 21 43.02 9.66 -16.45
C GLN A 21 43.27 8.32 -17.12
N CYS A 22 43.65 8.39 -18.39
CA CYS A 22 44.48 7.41 -19.08
C CYS A 22 45.93 7.63 -18.66
N CYS A 23 46.64 6.57 -18.27
CA CYS A 23 48.11 6.56 -18.28
C CYS A 23 48.66 5.16 -18.63
N TYR A 24 49.21 5.10 -19.84
CA TYR A 24 50.49 4.51 -20.23
C TYR A 24 50.81 3.01 -20.03
N ALA A 25 51.15 2.41 -21.18
CA ALA A 25 51.79 1.13 -21.35
C ALA A 25 53.26 1.09 -20.87
N ARG A 26 53.73 -0.08 -20.41
CA ARG A 26 55.10 -0.55 -20.69
C ARG A 26 55.24 -2.07 -20.58
N VAL A 27 55.79 -2.61 -21.65
CA VAL A 27 56.29 -3.97 -21.86
C VAL A 27 57.49 -4.25 -20.93
N CYS A 28 57.52 -5.42 -20.30
CA CYS A 28 58.75 -6.09 -19.87
C CYS A 28 58.60 -7.62 -20.03
N THR A 29 59.28 -8.13 -21.04
CA THR A 29 59.74 -9.51 -21.23
C THR A 29 60.67 -9.96 -20.10
N SER A 30 60.48 -11.17 -19.56
CA SER A 30 61.61 -12.03 -19.19
C SER A 30 61.24 -13.52 -19.19
N CYS A 31 62.12 -14.29 -19.81
CA CYS A 31 62.14 -15.75 -19.90
C CYS A 31 62.40 -16.42 -18.55
N GLY A 32 61.86 -17.62 -18.36
CA GLY A 32 62.27 -18.52 -17.27
C GLY A 32 61.49 -19.83 -17.24
N THR A 33 61.88 -20.80 -18.08
CA THR A 33 61.73 -22.24 -17.81
C THR A 33 63.15 -22.82 -17.79
N PRO A 34 63.50 -23.81 -16.95
CA PRO A 34 63.00 -25.18 -17.18
C PRO A 34 62.83 -26.09 -15.94
N ASN A 35 62.09 -27.17 -16.19
CA ASN A 35 62.23 -28.53 -15.64
C ASN A 35 62.13 -28.76 -14.13
N SER A 36 60.99 -29.32 -13.73
CA SER A 36 60.95 -30.35 -12.68
C SER A 36 60.31 -31.61 -13.25
N GLU A 37 61.07 -32.70 -13.18
CA GLU A 37 60.77 -34.04 -13.66
C GLU A 37 59.44 -34.58 -13.12
N VAL A 38 58.53 -34.97 -14.01
CA VAL A 38 57.36 -35.78 -13.66
C VAL A 38 57.79 -37.24 -13.65
N HIS A 39 58.03 -37.76 -12.46
CA HIS A 39 58.26 -39.18 -12.21
C HIS A 39 56.96 -39.97 -12.50
N MET A 40 56.86 -40.56 -13.69
CA MET A 40 55.79 -41.47 -14.07
C MET A 40 55.88 -42.79 -13.27
N LYS A 41 55.05 -42.93 -12.23
CA LYS A 41 54.77 -44.24 -11.63
C LYS A 41 53.78 -44.99 -12.53
N ARG A 42 54.28 -46.03 -13.20
CA ARG A 42 53.47 -47.07 -13.87
C ARG A 42 52.55 -47.72 -12.84
N ILE A 43 51.23 -47.54 -12.99
CA ILE A 43 50.20 -48.34 -12.32
C ILE A 43 49.70 -49.38 -13.34
N LYS A 44 49.82 -50.67 -13.01
CA LYS A 44 49.09 -51.76 -13.67
C LYS A 44 47.95 -52.22 -12.74
N PRO A 45 46.74 -52.50 -13.26
CA PRO A 45 45.61 -53.06 -12.51
C PRO A 45 45.77 -54.59 -12.36
N PRO A 46 45.02 -55.33 -11.51
CA PRO A 46 43.64 -55.11 -11.00
C PRO A 46 43.63 -55.07 -9.44
N GLN A 47 42.57 -54.69 -8.71
CA GLN A 47 41.33 -55.43 -8.46
C GLN A 47 40.27 -54.52 -7.79
N ILE A 48 39.03 -54.88 -8.03
CA ILE A 48 37.73 -54.33 -7.61
C ILE A 48 37.62 -54.17 -6.09
N ILE A 49 37.27 -52.98 -5.57
CA ILE A 49 36.38 -52.81 -4.40
C ILE A 49 35.54 -51.53 -4.60
N LEU A 50 34.22 -51.71 -4.48
CA LEU A 50 33.13 -50.73 -4.38
C LEU A 50 33.46 -49.49 -3.53
N ALA A 51 33.20 -48.30 -4.06
CA ALA A 51 32.71 -47.16 -3.29
C ALA A 51 31.93 -46.21 -4.21
N ALA A 52 30.62 -46.18 -4.03
CA ALA A 52 29.71 -45.26 -4.71
C ALA A 52 29.97 -43.83 -4.23
N VAL A 53 30.17 -42.89 -5.16
CA VAL A 53 30.02 -41.46 -4.90
C VAL A 53 29.17 -40.87 -6.00
N VAL A 54 27.89 -40.67 -5.66
CA VAL A 54 26.91 -39.92 -6.44
C VAL A 54 27.30 -38.44 -6.34
N VAL A 55 27.85 -37.87 -7.41
CA VAL A 55 27.99 -36.42 -7.54
C VAL A 55 26.67 -35.89 -8.11
N VAL A 56 25.75 -35.54 -7.21
CA VAL A 56 24.54 -34.79 -7.54
C VAL A 56 24.97 -33.39 -7.98
N LEU A 57 24.46 -32.97 -9.13
CA LEU A 57 24.47 -31.60 -9.65
C LEU A 57 24.01 -30.61 -8.58
N ALA A 58 24.96 -29.86 -8.00
CA ALA A 58 24.64 -28.63 -7.28
C ALA A 58 24.32 -27.55 -8.32
N LEU A 59 23.08 -27.57 -8.83
CA LEU A 59 22.44 -26.39 -9.39
C LEU A 59 22.28 -25.42 -8.22
N LEU A 60 23.23 -24.50 -8.15
CA LEU A 60 23.30 -23.44 -7.17
C LEU A 60 22.09 -22.52 -7.40
N VAL A 61 21.02 -22.77 -6.66
CA VAL A 61 19.94 -21.80 -6.44
C VAL A 61 20.62 -20.62 -5.78
N VAL A 62 20.90 -19.59 -6.56
CA VAL A 62 21.33 -18.29 -6.01
C VAL A 62 20.13 -17.80 -5.21
N PRO A 63 20.20 -17.67 -3.87
CA PRO A 63 19.19 -16.89 -3.18
C PRO A 63 19.37 -15.48 -3.72
N GLN A 64 18.43 -15.05 -4.56
CA GLN A 64 18.40 -13.66 -5.00
C GLN A 64 18.04 -12.87 -3.75
N PHE A 65 19.06 -12.45 -3.00
CA PHE A 65 18.97 -11.37 -2.03
C PHE A 65 18.71 -10.09 -2.84
N VAL A 66 17.52 -10.00 -3.44
CA VAL A 66 16.96 -8.74 -3.84
C VAL A 66 16.69 -8.04 -2.52
N MET A 67 17.46 -7.00 -2.21
CA MET A 67 17.08 -6.10 -1.15
C MET A 67 15.74 -5.52 -1.55
N GLU A 68 14.67 -6.04 -0.95
CA GLU A 68 13.33 -5.50 -1.09
C GLU A 68 13.39 -4.02 -0.70
N ARG A 69 12.92 -3.15 -1.61
CA ARG A 69 12.84 -1.71 -1.40
C ARG A 69 11.37 -1.34 -1.32
N ALA A 70 11.02 -0.34 -0.52
CA ALA A 70 9.67 0.25 -0.61
C ALA A 70 9.35 0.61 -2.07
N GLY A 71 8.15 0.23 -2.50
CA GLY A 71 7.68 0.30 -3.88
C GLY A 71 8.15 -0.82 -4.80
N SER A 72 8.94 -1.79 -4.33
CA SER A 72 9.34 -2.93 -5.17
C SER A 72 8.16 -3.89 -5.36
N ARG A 73 7.86 -4.17 -6.63
CA ARG A 73 6.82 -5.10 -7.06
C ARG A 73 7.48 -6.38 -7.59
N SER A 74 6.93 -7.53 -7.25
CA SER A 74 7.31 -8.81 -7.84
C SER A 74 6.08 -9.58 -8.30
N VAL A 75 6.25 -10.38 -9.35
CA VAL A 75 5.20 -11.23 -9.92
C VAL A 75 5.81 -12.63 -10.10
N SER A 76 5.20 -13.62 -9.45
CA SER A 76 5.44 -15.05 -9.66
C SER A 76 4.25 -15.67 -10.42
N ALA A 77 4.24 -17.00 -10.56
CA ALA A 77 3.15 -17.70 -11.24
C ALA A 77 1.79 -17.58 -10.51
N ASP A 78 1.83 -17.46 -9.19
CA ASP A 78 0.69 -17.57 -8.28
C ASP A 78 0.54 -16.36 -7.35
N ALA A 79 1.58 -15.55 -7.19
CA ALA A 79 1.61 -14.43 -6.26
C ALA A 79 2.09 -13.14 -6.92
N ILE A 80 1.42 -12.04 -6.58
CA ILE A 80 1.83 -10.69 -6.94
C ILE A 80 2.06 -9.95 -5.64
N SER A 81 3.21 -9.31 -5.47
CA SER A 81 3.51 -8.63 -4.21
C SER A 81 4.02 -7.22 -4.40
N LEU A 82 3.76 -6.38 -3.39
CA LEU A 82 4.25 -5.02 -3.27
C LEU A 82 4.83 -4.82 -1.87
N VAL A 83 6.10 -4.40 -1.81
CA VAL A 83 6.72 -3.93 -0.57
C VAL A 83 6.28 -2.49 -0.36
N ILE A 84 5.50 -2.24 0.69
CA ILE A 84 4.91 -0.93 1.01
C ILE A 84 5.83 -0.14 1.93
N GLY A 85 6.28 -0.76 3.02
CA GLY A 85 7.13 -0.18 4.04
C GLY A 85 8.41 -0.99 4.28
N MET A 86 9.38 -0.36 4.92
CA MET A 86 10.66 -0.97 5.31
C MET A 86 10.78 -1.18 6.83
N GLY A 87 9.70 -0.93 7.58
CA GLY A 87 9.67 -1.14 9.02
C GLY A 87 9.62 -2.62 9.38
N ASP A 88 10.02 -2.95 10.60
CA ASP A 88 9.84 -4.30 11.14
C ASP A 88 8.33 -4.58 11.26
N THR A 89 7.88 -5.72 10.74
CA THR A 89 6.49 -6.20 10.90
C THR A 89 6.49 -7.43 11.80
N ASN A 90 5.48 -7.55 12.65
CA ASN A 90 5.35 -8.65 13.60
C ASN A 90 4.04 -9.45 13.45
N SER A 91 3.12 -9.00 12.59
CA SER A 91 1.79 -9.57 12.40
C SER A 91 1.40 -9.66 10.92
N SER A 92 0.38 -10.47 10.62
CA SER A 92 -0.16 -10.65 9.26
C SER A 92 -1.65 -10.98 9.28
N ALA A 93 -2.40 -10.48 8.30
CA ALA A 93 -3.82 -10.76 8.11
C ALA A 93 -4.13 -11.14 6.66
N ASP A 94 -5.12 -12.00 6.48
CA ASP A 94 -5.58 -12.51 5.19
C ASP A 94 -6.98 -11.98 4.86
N PHE A 95 -7.10 -11.37 3.69
CA PHE A 95 -8.36 -10.78 3.22
C PHE A 95 -8.80 -11.43 1.92
N GLN A 96 -10.02 -11.99 1.91
CA GLN A 96 -10.63 -12.52 0.70
C GLN A 96 -11.14 -11.36 -0.16
N VAL A 97 -10.34 -10.92 -1.13
CA VAL A 97 -10.67 -9.79 -2.00
C VAL A 97 -11.49 -10.23 -3.22
N LYS A 98 -12.21 -9.28 -3.83
CA LYS A 98 -12.85 -9.45 -5.14
C LYS A 98 -12.14 -8.56 -6.17
N LEU A 99 -12.17 -8.96 -7.44
CA LEU A 99 -11.73 -8.11 -8.54
C LEU A 99 -12.85 -7.14 -8.91
N LEU A 100 -12.52 -5.86 -9.13
CA LEU A 100 -13.51 -4.84 -9.48
C LEU A 100 -13.56 -4.65 -10.99
N GLU A 101 -12.41 -4.67 -11.65
CA GLU A 101 -12.29 -4.50 -13.09
C GLU A 101 -11.79 -5.78 -13.76
N GLY A 102 -12.64 -6.37 -14.61
CA GLY A 102 -12.28 -7.55 -15.38
C GLY A 102 -12.01 -8.80 -14.53
N SER A 103 -11.14 -9.66 -15.04
CA SER A 103 -10.82 -10.96 -14.42
C SER A 103 -9.30 -11.21 -14.34
N ASP A 104 -8.50 -10.15 -14.43
CA ASP A 104 -7.04 -10.23 -14.42
C ASP A 104 -6.50 -9.73 -13.08
N ALA A 105 -6.10 -10.68 -12.22
CA ALA A 105 -5.55 -10.37 -10.91
C ALA A 105 -4.23 -9.58 -11.00
N GLU A 106 -3.44 -9.73 -12.08
CA GLU A 106 -2.20 -8.97 -12.22
C GLU A 106 -2.49 -7.49 -12.45
N HIS A 107 -3.44 -7.18 -13.33
CA HIS A 107 -3.91 -5.81 -13.55
C HIS A 107 -4.49 -5.20 -12.26
N GLU A 108 -5.42 -5.92 -11.65
CA GLU A 108 -6.15 -5.44 -10.47
C GLU A 108 -5.27 -5.30 -9.23
N SER A 109 -4.18 -6.05 -9.12
CA SER A 109 -3.26 -5.97 -7.98
C SER A 109 -2.75 -4.54 -7.74
N THR A 110 -2.51 -3.75 -8.79
CA THR A 110 -2.08 -2.35 -8.64
C THR A 110 -3.14 -1.51 -7.93
N HIS A 111 -4.42 -1.76 -8.23
CA HIS A 111 -5.53 -1.04 -7.63
C HIS A 111 -5.86 -1.58 -6.22
N ILE A 112 -5.73 -2.89 -5.99
CA ILE A 112 -5.89 -3.53 -4.67
C ILE A 112 -4.86 -3.02 -3.66
N PHE A 113 -3.60 -2.86 -4.08
CA PHE A 113 -2.53 -2.41 -3.17
C PHE A 113 -2.60 -0.91 -2.88
N GLN A 114 -3.19 -0.12 -3.78
CA GLN A 114 -3.18 1.33 -3.66
C GLN A 114 -3.73 1.89 -2.34
N PRO A 115 -4.88 1.44 -1.80
CA PRO A 115 -5.36 1.93 -0.50
C PRO A 115 -4.40 1.68 0.67
N LEU A 116 -3.44 0.77 0.51
CA LEU A 116 -2.46 0.43 1.55
C LEU A 116 -1.16 1.25 1.44
N VAL A 117 -0.91 1.90 0.30
CA VAL A 117 0.30 2.69 0.08
C VAL A 117 0.30 3.94 0.95
N GLY A 118 1.40 4.16 1.69
CA GLY A 118 1.57 5.32 2.57
C GLY A 118 0.98 5.14 3.97
N VAL A 119 0.31 4.01 4.24
CA VAL A 119 -0.19 3.68 5.57
C VAL A 119 0.98 3.26 6.46
N GLN A 120 1.16 3.98 7.57
CA GLN A 120 2.22 3.69 8.53
C GLN A 120 1.97 2.33 9.19
N GLY A 121 3.02 1.52 9.34
CA GLY A 121 2.94 0.19 9.97
C GLY A 121 2.73 -0.95 8.98
N ILE A 122 2.35 -0.69 7.72
CA ILE A 122 2.25 -1.74 6.69
C ILE A 122 3.62 -2.03 6.08
N GLY A 123 4.03 -3.30 6.06
CA GLY A 123 5.27 -3.76 5.45
C GLY A 123 5.10 -4.23 4.01
N LYS A 124 4.31 -5.28 3.79
CA LYS A 124 4.15 -5.91 2.48
C LYS A 124 2.69 -6.33 2.25
N ALA A 125 2.23 -6.23 1.01
CA ALA A 125 0.99 -6.83 0.55
C ALA A 125 1.30 -7.88 -0.53
N GLU A 126 0.66 -9.04 -0.45
CA GLU A 126 0.81 -10.14 -1.40
C GLU A 126 -0.56 -10.70 -1.78
N LEU A 127 -0.89 -10.66 -3.06
CA LEU A 127 -2.11 -11.20 -3.62
C LEU A 127 -1.83 -12.56 -4.24
N ASN A 128 -2.52 -13.60 -3.79
CA ASN A 128 -2.60 -14.86 -4.51
C ASN A 128 -3.59 -14.70 -5.68
N ALA A 129 -3.09 -14.83 -6.91
CA ALA A 129 -3.86 -14.57 -8.13
C ALA A 129 -4.95 -15.63 -8.40
N GLU A 130 -4.83 -16.83 -7.83
CA GLU A 130 -5.80 -17.93 -8.02
C GLU A 130 -6.90 -17.90 -6.96
N SER A 131 -6.53 -17.76 -5.68
CA SER A 131 -7.49 -17.77 -4.57
C SER A 131 -8.06 -16.39 -4.25
N LEU A 132 -7.47 -15.32 -4.79
CA LEU A 132 -7.80 -13.93 -4.47
C LEU A 132 -7.72 -13.63 -2.96
N VAL A 133 -6.77 -14.27 -2.27
CA VAL A 133 -6.42 -13.95 -0.90
C VAL A 133 -5.30 -12.92 -0.92
N LEU A 134 -5.55 -11.78 -0.29
CA LEU A 134 -4.56 -10.74 -0.04
C LEU A 134 -4.00 -10.93 1.37
N THR A 135 -2.73 -11.27 1.48
CA THR A 135 -2.01 -11.30 2.76
C THR A 135 -1.29 -9.98 2.96
N VAL A 136 -1.52 -9.31 4.08
CA VAL A 136 -0.85 -8.06 4.45
C VAL A 136 -0.02 -8.29 5.72
N THR A 137 1.27 -7.94 5.69
CA THR A 137 2.13 -7.93 6.87
C THR A 137 2.22 -6.52 7.44
N PHE A 138 2.16 -6.41 8.77
CA PHE A 138 2.11 -5.13 9.47
C PHE A 138 2.73 -5.19 10.88
N ASP A 139 2.95 -4.01 11.46
CA ASP A 139 3.33 -3.80 12.86
C ASP A 139 2.07 -3.52 13.70
N ASP A 140 1.67 -4.49 14.51
CA ASP A 140 0.47 -4.41 15.35
C ASP A 140 0.57 -3.38 16.50
N ALA A 141 1.76 -2.84 16.76
CA ALA A 141 1.93 -1.71 17.67
C ALA A 141 1.61 -0.36 17.00
N VAL A 142 1.47 -0.32 15.68
CA VAL A 142 1.26 0.89 14.88
C VAL A 142 -0.12 0.91 14.22
N ILE A 143 -0.58 -0.24 13.71
CA ILE A 143 -1.85 -0.38 13.01
C ILE A 143 -2.52 -1.72 13.34
N ASP A 144 -3.84 -1.71 13.51
CA ASP A 144 -4.63 -2.93 13.70
C ASP A 144 -5.21 -3.47 12.37
N GLU A 145 -5.63 -4.74 12.42
CA GLU A 145 -6.23 -5.43 11.28
C GLU A 145 -7.53 -4.75 10.79
N ASP A 146 -8.33 -4.22 11.71
CA ASP A 146 -9.62 -3.58 11.40
C ASP A 146 -9.41 -2.31 10.55
N THR A 147 -8.36 -1.54 10.83
CA THR A 147 -7.97 -0.37 10.04
C THR A 147 -7.56 -0.75 8.61
N ILE A 148 -6.81 -1.85 8.45
CA ILE A 148 -6.42 -2.36 7.12
C ILE A 148 -7.66 -2.84 6.36
N ARG A 149 -8.54 -3.57 7.05
CA ARG A 149 -9.82 -4.03 6.50
C ARG A 149 -10.68 -2.87 6.04
N GLY A 150 -10.84 -1.83 6.87
CA GLY A 150 -11.62 -0.64 6.55
C GLY A 150 -11.20 0.01 5.24
N LYS A 151 -9.88 0.19 5.04
CA LYS A 151 -9.33 0.74 3.78
C LYS A 151 -9.65 -0.10 2.55
N LEU A 152 -9.67 -1.42 2.70
CA LEU A 152 -10.02 -2.34 1.61
C LEU A 152 -11.53 -2.38 1.34
N VAL A 153 -12.36 -2.20 2.38
CA VAL A 153 -13.82 -2.04 2.23
C VAL A 153 -14.15 -0.72 1.52
N GLU A 154 -13.54 0.39 1.95
CA GLU A 154 -13.70 1.71 1.33
C GLU A 154 -13.28 1.73 -0.14
N ALA A 155 -12.18 1.04 -0.47
CA ALA A 155 -11.74 0.87 -1.85
C ALA A 155 -12.58 -0.13 -2.65
N GLY A 156 -13.56 -0.78 -2.03
CA GLY A 156 -14.49 -1.71 -2.65
C GLY A 156 -13.96 -3.13 -2.83
N TYR A 157 -12.75 -3.46 -2.38
CA TYR A 157 -12.16 -4.80 -2.54
C TYR A 157 -12.69 -5.84 -1.57
N LEU A 158 -13.31 -5.41 -0.47
CA LEU A 158 -14.01 -6.26 0.48
C LEU A 158 -15.49 -5.94 0.52
N VAL A 159 -16.27 -6.94 0.94
CA VAL A 159 -17.68 -6.74 1.28
C VAL A 159 -17.74 -6.20 2.70
N ALA A 160 -18.38 -5.04 2.88
CA ALA A 160 -18.68 -4.48 4.17
C ALA A 160 -19.56 -5.43 4.98
N THR A 161 -19.30 -5.51 6.27
CA THR A 161 -20.03 -6.28 7.26
C THR A 161 -20.42 -5.37 8.42
N ALA A 162 -21.34 -5.82 9.29
CA ALA A 162 -21.76 -5.04 10.45
C ALA A 162 -20.61 -4.63 11.40
N ALA A 163 -19.46 -5.31 11.34
CA ALA A 163 -18.28 -4.95 12.13
C ALA A 163 -17.52 -3.74 11.57
N ASP A 164 -17.70 -3.44 10.27
CA ASP A 164 -17.02 -2.32 9.60
C ASP A 164 -17.70 -0.98 9.88
N TYR A 165 -18.92 -0.98 10.44
CA TYR A 165 -19.66 0.23 10.73
C TYR A 165 -19.54 0.65 12.19
N THR A 166 -19.33 1.94 12.40
CA THR A 166 -19.48 2.55 13.72
C THR A 166 -20.95 2.83 14.00
N LYS A 167 -21.47 2.19 15.05
CA LYS A 167 -22.87 2.35 15.47
C LYS A 167 -23.07 3.69 16.16
N THR A 168 -24.16 4.35 15.82
CA THR A 168 -24.66 5.49 16.59
C THR A 168 -25.06 5.07 18.00
N MET A 169 -25.03 6.01 18.93
CA MET A 169 -25.47 5.81 20.31
C MET A 169 -26.82 6.47 20.53
N LEU A 170 -27.79 5.73 21.07
CA LEU A 170 -29.05 6.31 21.52
C LEU A 170 -28.83 7.16 22.77
N ASP A 171 -29.57 8.26 22.87
CA ASP A 171 -29.73 9.01 24.12
C ASP A 171 -30.51 8.22 25.18
N GLU A 172 -30.57 8.76 26.40
CA GLU A 172 -31.17 8.07 27.56
C GLU A 172 -32.66 7.76 27.38
N ASP A 173 -33.38 8.61 26.63
CA ASP A 173 -34.81 8.44 26.34
C ASP A 173 -35.07 7.71 25.01
N GLY A 174 -34.03 7.42 24.22
CA GLY A 174 -34.10 6.77 22.92
C GLY A 174 -34.78 7.62 21.85
N ALA A 175 -34.91 8.93 22.09
CA ALA A 175 -35.55 9.86 21.16
C ALA A 175 -34.61 10.28 20.04
N THR A 176 -33.30 10.24 20.26
CA THR A 176 -32.27 10.66 19.31
C THR A 176 -31.08 9.71 19.36
N GLN A 177 -30.49 9.42 18.19
CA GLN A 177 -29.20 8.76 18.10
C GLN A 177 -28.11 9.77 17.76
N ARG A 178 -26.89 9.53 18.23
CA ARG A 178 -25.76 10.46 18.10
C ARG A 178 -24.49 9.77 17.66
N ILE A 179 -23.66 10.49 16.93
CA ILE A 179 -22.31 10.06 16.59
C ILE A 179 -21.36 11.25 16.52
N ALA A 180 -20.14 11.06 17.01
CA ALA A 180 -19.06 12.02 16.85
C ALA A 180 -18.17 11.59 15.68
N ILE A 181 -17.78 12.55 14.85
CA ILE A 181 -17.02 12.34 13.62
C ILE A 181 -15.82 13.30 13.65
N ASN A 182 -14.62 12.73 13.61
CA ASN A 182 -13.37 13.47 13.55
C ASN A 182 -12.88 13.65 12.11
N ASP A 183 -11.93 14.56 11.89
CA ASP A 183 -11.16 14.68 10.65
C ASP A 183 -9.68 14.45 10.97
N ASP A 184 -9.17 13.29 10.56
CA ASP A 184 -7.78 12.89 10.84
C ASP A 184 -6.76 13.60 9.92
N GLY A 185 -7.23 14.35 8.92
CA GLY A 185 -6.45 14.99 7.87
C GLY A 185 -6.52 14.28 6.52
N ALA A 186 -6.90 13.02 6.50
CA ALA A 186 -7.09 12.23 5.29
C ALA A 186 -8.57 11.96 5.00
N HIS A 187 -9.37 11.65 6.02
CA HIS A 187 -10.77 11.23 5.91
C HIS A 187 -11.58 11.63 7.16
N PHE A 188 -12.89 11.44 7.10
CA PHE A 188 -13.73 11.43 8.30
C PHE A 188 -13.52 10.14 9.09
N ASP A 189 -13.48 10.23 10.41
CA ASP A 189 -13.40 9.07 11.30
C ASP A 189 -14.56 9.11 12.30
N PRO A 190 -15.55 8.22 12.19
CA PRO A 190 -15.65 7.11 11.24
C PRO A 190 -16.12 7.51 9.84
N THR A 191 -15.71 6.77 8.80
CA THR A 191 -16.21 6.87 7.42
C THR A 191 -17.49 6.08 7.18
N MET A 192 -17.70 4.98 7.92
CA MET A 192 -18.84 4.09 7.77
C MET A 192 -19.70 4.12 9.04
N ILE A 193 -20.91 4.67 8.92
CA ILE A 193 -21.79 4.93 10.06
C ILE A 193 -23.04 4.06 9.93
N LEU A 194 -23.46 3.44 11.04
CA LEU A 194 -24.70 2.67 11.11
C LEU A 194 -25.67 3.30 12.10
N ALA A 195 -26.84 3.69 11.59
CA ALA A 195 -27.93 4.30 12.32
C ALA A 195 -29.22 3.45 12.25
N GLN A 196 -30.11 3.64 13.22
CA GLN A 196 -31.41 2.96 13.24
C GLN A 196 -32.46 3.74 12.45
N ALA A 197 -33.22 3.05 11.61
CA ALA A 197 -34.32 3.64 10.87
C ALA A 197 -35.41 4.18 11.82
N GLY A 198 -36.02 5.30 11.45
CA GLY A 198 -37.12 5.89 12.20
C GLY A 198 -36.72 6.68 13.46
N ILE A 199 -35.43 6.78 13.80
CA ILE A 199 -34.93 7.56 14.94
C ILE A 199 -34.12 8.77 14.43
N PRO A 200 -34.43 10.02 14.83
CA PRO A 200 -33.64 11.20 14.49
C PRO A 200 -32.15 11.06 14.85
N LEU A 201 -31.26 11.60 14.01
CA LEU A 201 -29.81 11.46 14.16
C LEU A 201 -29.12 12.83 14.30
N THR A 202 -28.24 12.96 15.28
CA THR A 202 -27.31 14.08 15.43
C THR A 202 -25.89 13.62 15.10
N MET A 203 -25.26 14.23 14.11
CA MET A 203 -23.86 14.00 13.75
C MET A 203 -23.03 15.20 14.20
N GLU A 204 -22.08 14.98 15.08
CA GLU A 204 -21.19 16.00 15.63
C GLU A 204 -19.83 15.92 14.94
N PHE A 205 -19.52 16.90 14.10
CA PHE A 205 -18.26 16.98 13.37
C PHE A 205 -17.24 17.84 14.12
N ALA A 206 -16.03 17.30 14.28
CA ALA A 206 -14.85 18.09 14.64
C ALA A 206 -14.50 19.10 13.53
N PRO A 207 -13.62 20.09 13.80
CA PRO A 207 -13.16 21.02 12.78
C PRO A 207 -12.54 20.31 11.57
N GLY A 208 -13.15 20.52 10.40
CA GLY A 208 -12.75 19.93 9.14
C GLY A 208 -11.52 20.57 8.53
N LYS A 209 -10.85 19.82 7.65
CA LYS A 209 -9.63 20.21 6.92
C LYS A 209 -9.84 20.07 5.41
N GLU A 210 -9.07 20.80 4.62
CA GLU A 210 -9.10 20.73 3.15
C GLU A 210 -10.52 20.88 2.56
N CYS A 211 -11.02 19.91 1.79
CA CYS A 211 -12.36 19.97 1.23
C CYS A 211 -13.45 19.67 2.28
N ARG A 212 -13.11 19.00 3.38
CA ARG A 212 -14.00 18.66 4.51
C ARG A 212 -14.29 19.82 5.46
N VAL A 213 -14.01 21.07 5.07
CA VAL A 213 -14.51 22.26 5.79
C VAL A 213 -16.02 22.43 5.66
N SER A 214 -16.68 21.68 4.78
CA SER A 214 -18.12 21.53 4.72
C SER A 214 -18.47 20.09 4.40
N VAL A 215 -19.58 19.62 4.99
CA VAL A 215 -20.17 18.31 4.76
C VAL A 215 -21.52 18.46 4.07
N LYS A 216 -21.81 17.59 3.11
CA LYS A 216 -23.09 17.50 2.42
C LYS A 216 -23.62 16.07 2.49
N LEU A 217 -24.95 15.95 2.59
CA LEU A 217 -25.69 14.71 2.38
C LEU A 217 -26.66 14.98 1.21
N PRO A 218 -26.24 14.74 -0.05
CA PRO A 218 -26.94 15.21 -1.24
C PRO A 218 -28.37 14.70 -1.34
N GLU A 219 -28.63 13.44 -1.01
CA GLU A 219 -29.96 12.82 -1.07
C GLU A 219 -30.94 13.45 -0.08
N LEU A 220 -30.41 14.04 1.00
CA LEU A 220 -31.18 14.70 2.05
C LEU A 220 -31.26 16.23 1.84
N GLY A 221 -30.52 16.78 0.87
CA GLY A 221 -30.42 18.22 0.65
C GLY A 221 -29.77 18.98 1.81
N VAL A 222 -28.90 18.31 2.57
CA VAL A 222 -28.19 18.90 3.72
C VAL A 222 -26.80 19.35 3.29
N GLU A 223 -26.43 20.56 3.70
CA GLU A 223 -25.08 21.13 3.57
C GLU A 223 -24.77 21.94 4.83
N GLN A 224 -23.64 21.66 5.46
CA GLN A 224 -23.22 22.28 6.72
C GLN A 224 -21.75 22.69 6.64
N ASP A 225 -21.44 23.93 7.06
CA ASP A 225 -20.07 24.39 7.29
C ASP A 225 -19.57 23.78 8.61
N ILE A 226 -18.43 23.09 8.56
CA ILE A 226 -17.78 22.44 9.70
C ILE A 226 -16.31 22.90 9.81
N SER A 227 -15.96 24.05 9.22
CA SER A 227 -14.61 24.64 9.28
C SER A 227 -14.13 24.90 10.71
N SER A 228 -15.06 25.14 11.63
CA SER A 228 -14.82 25.26 13.08
C SER A 228 -15.44 24.12 13.89
N GLY A 229 -15.79 23.02 13.23
CA GLY A 229 -16.69 21.99 13.73
C GLY A 229 -18.14 22.38 13.56
N GLY A 230 -19.05 21.43 13.74
CA GLY A 230 -20.48 21.69 13.56
C GLY A 230 -21.34 20.47 13.85
N THR A 231 -22.65 20.70 13.82
CA THR A 231 -23.64 19.65 14.08
C THR A 231 -24.59 19.57 12.91
N VAL A 232 -24.84 18.35 12.43
CA VAL A 232 -25.87 18.05 11.45
C VAL A 232 -27.01 17.32 12.17
N GLU A 233 -28.19 17.92 12.16
CA GLU A 233 -29.40 17.31 12.70
C GLU A 233 -30.23 16.74 11.55
N LEU A 234 -30.45 15.43 11.57
CA LEU A 234 -31.23 14.70 10.58
C LEU A 234 -32.55 14.25 11.19
N PRO A 235 -33.67 14.34 10.45
CA PRO A 235 -34.93 13.78 10.89
C PRO A 235 -34.85 12.24 10.97
N ALA A 236 -35.90 11.60 11.46
CA ALA A 236 -36.05 10.15 11.35
C ALA A 236 -35.97 9.73 9.88
N LEU A 237 -34.91 9.01 9.52
CA LEU A 237 -34.66 8.56 8.14
C LEU A 237 -35.30 7.19 7.89
N ASP A 238 -35.65 6.95 6.63
CA ASP A 238 -36.00 5.62 6.15
C ASP A 238 -34.73 4.75 6.03
N ALA A 239 -34.91 3.43 5.99
CA ALA A 239 -33.78 2.54 5.75
C ALA A 239 -33.19 2.77 4.35
N GLY A 240 -31.86 2.81 4.27
CA GLY A 240 -31.13 3.13 3.05
C GLY A 240 -29.68 3.49 3.29
N GLU A 241 -28.97 3.75 2.20
CA GLU A 241 -27.60 4.27 2.21
C GLU A 241 -27.62 5.73 1.75
N TYR A 242 -26.88 6.57 2.45
CA TYR A 242 -26.78 8.01 2.21
C TYR A 242 -25.31 8.40 2.13
N GLU A 243 -24.92 9.07 1.04
CA GLU A 243 -23.54 9.50 0.85
C GLU A 243 -23.20 10.71 1.75
N ILE A 244 -21.98 10.71 2.26
CA ILE A 244 -21.37 11.85 2.95
C ILE A 244 -20.29 12.40 2.05
N VAL A 245 -20.46 13.62 1.57
CA VAL A 245 -19.51 14.26 0.63
C VAL A 245 -18.98 15.59 1.18
N CYS A 246 -17.76 15.96 0.76
CA CYS A 246 -17.14 17.22 1.13
C CYS A 246 -17.57 18.38 0.21
N SER A 247 -17.10 19.61 0.49
CA SER A 247 -17.43 20.82 -0.30
C SER A 247 -17.16 20.73 -1.81
N GLN A 248 -16.18 19.91 -2.21
CA GLN A 248 -15.77 19.69 -3.60
C GLN A 248 -16.40 18.42 -4.22
N ASP A 249 -17.47 17.91 -3.61
CA ASP A 249 -18.20 16.72 -4.05
C ASP A 249 -17.32 15.44 -4.06
N GLY A 250 -16.27 15.43 -3.22
CA GLY A 250 -15.49 14.23 -2.92
C GLY A 250 -16.23 13.36 -1.90
N HIS A 251 -16.28 12.06 -2.14
CA HIS A 251 -16.86 11.08 -1.22
C HIS A 251 -15.98 10.91 0.02
N GLU A 252 -16.54 11.10 1.21
CA GLU A 252 -15.82 11.03 2.50
C GLU A 252 -16.37 9.96 3.44
N GLY A 253 -17.54 9.39 3.15
CA GLY A 253 -18.13 8.35 3.98
C GLY A 253 -19.55 7.98 3.55
N VAL A 254 -20.13 7.03 4.28
CA VAL A 254 -21.48 6.53 4.07
C VAL A 254 -22.22 6.41 5.40
N LEU A 255 -23.46 6.87 5.41
CA LEU A 255 -24.42 6.62 6.46
C LEU A 255 -25.38 5.52 5.99
N VAL A 256 -25.38 4.38 6.68
CA VAL A 256 -26.34 3.30 6.49
C VAL A 256 -27.39 3.38 7.58
N VAL A 257 -28.65 3.29 7.19
CA VAL A 257 -29.81 3.31 8.06
C VAL A 257 -30.55 1.98 7.92
N GLU A 258 -30.76 1.25 9.02
CA GLU A 258 -31.44 -0.06 9.04
C GLU A 258 -32.53 -0.20 10.12
#